data_AF-A0A1F4QZZ8-F1
#
_entry.id   AF-A0A1F4QZZ8-F1
#
_cell.length_a   1.000
_cell.length_b   1.000
_cell.length_c   1.000
_cell.angle_alpha   90.00
_cell.angle_beta   90.00
_cell.angle_gamma   90.00
#
_symmetry.space_group_name_H-M   'P 1'
#
loop_
_entity.id
_entity.type
_entity.pdbx_description
1 polymer ?
#
loop_
_entity_poly.entity_id
_entity_poly.type
_entity_poly.pdbx_seq_one_letter_code
_entity_poly.pdbx_strand_id
1 'polypeptide(L)' 'MTPEQAEALQVEMWRRLSLEERFRIVAAMIQDGFALVAASVRAGHPEYTPEEFRAALRKRIYGE' A
#
# COMPACT_ATOMS: atom_id res chain seq x y z
N MET A 1 -17.08 -22.98 2.51
CA MET A 1 -17.16 -21.59 2.98
C MET A 1 -17.63 -20.74 1.81
N THR A 2 -18.73 -20.00 1.96
CA THR A 2 -19.20 -19.06 0.93
C THR A 2 -18.42 -17.74 1.01
N PRO A 3 -18.43 -16.88 -0.03
CA PRO A 3 -17.82 -15.55 0.03
C PRO A 3 -18.31 -14.71 1.21
N GLU A 4 -19.61 -14.76 1.49
CA GLU A 4 -20.24 -14.02 2.60
C GLU A 4 -19.76 -14.55 3.96
N GLN A 5 -19.56 -15.87 4.08
CA GLN A 5 -19.00 -16.48 5.29
C GLN A 5 -17.53 -16.10 5.48
N ALA A 6 -16.77 -15.97 4.39
CA ALA A 6 -15.37 -15.55 4.44
C ALA A 6 -15.24 -14.07 4.85
N GLU A 7 -16.09 -13.19 4.30
CA GLU A 7 -16.13 -11.78 4.67
C GLU A 7 -16.50 -11.60 6.15
N ALA A 8 -17.54 -12.31 6.62
CA ALA A 8 -17.95 -12.27 8.02
C ALA A 8 -16.82 -12.69 8.96
N LEU A 9 -16.09 -13.76 8.60
CA LEU A 9 -14.93 -14.23 9.36
C LEU A 9 -13.80 -13.20 9.37
N GLN A 10 -13.49 -12.57 8.23
CA GLN A 10 -12.46 -11.52 8.15
C GLN A 10 -12.79 -10.32 9.05
N VAL A 11 -14.06 -9.88 9.05
CA VAL A 11 -14.52 -8.78 9.91
C VAL A 11 -14.40 -9.17 11.40
N GLU A 12 -14.77 -10.39 11.76
CA GLU A 12 -14.62 -10.89 13.14
C GLU A 12 -13.16 -10.94 13.58
N MET A 13 -12.26 -11.45 12.73
CA MET A 13 -10.82 -11.46 12.99
C MET A 13 -10.27 -10.04 13.17
N TRP A 14 -10.64 -9.12 12.28
CA TRP A 14 -10.23 -7.71 12.39
C TRP A 14 -10.69 -7.07 13.70
N ARG A 15 -11.93 -7.34 14.13
CA ARG A 15 -12.48 -6.81 15.38
C ARG A 15 -11.74 -7.30 16.62
N ARG A 16 -11.16 -8.50 16.59
CA ARG A 16 -10.37 -9.08 17.68
C ARG A 16 -8.97 -8.47 17.83
N LEU A 17 -8.45 -7.84 16.79
CA LEU A 17 -7.15 -7.19 16.84
C LEU A 17 -7.18 -5.98 17.78
N SER A 18 -6.10 -5.82 18.54
CA SER A 18 -5.80 -4.60 19.28
C SER A 18 -5.61 -3.41 18.33
N LEU A 19 -5.70 -2.19 18.87
CA LEU A 19 -5.46 -0.98 18.10
C LEU A 19 -4.04 -0.94 17.51
N GLU A 20 -3.03 -1.40 18.27
CA GLU A 20 -1.64 -1.47 17.82
C GLU A 20 -1.46 -2.42 16.63
N GLU A 21 -2.08 -3.61 16.67
CA GLU A 21 -2.01 -4.56 15.56
C GLU A 21 -2.68 -4.03 14.30
N ARG A 22 -3.83 -3.34 14.45
CA ARG A 22 -4.49 -2.68 13.32
C ARG A 22 -3.60 -1.61 12.72
N PHE A 23 -2.94 -0.78 13.54
CA PHE A 23 -1.98 0.21 13.06
C PHE A 23 -0.80 -0.44 12.33
N ARG A 24 -0.27 -1.54 12.85
CA ARG A 24 0.84 -2.28 12.21
C ARG A 24 0.45 -2.76 10.82
N ILE A 25 -0.75 -3.34 10.67
CA ILE A 25 -1.27 -3.80 9.37
C ILE A 25 -1.43 -2.62 8.41
N VAL A 26 -2.10 -1.55 8.83
CA VAL A 26 -2.31 -0.37 7.98
C VAL A 26 -0.99 0.27 7.57
N ALA A 27 -0.04 0.41 8.50
CA ALA A 27 1.28 0.94 8.20
C ALA A 27 2.05 0.08 7.19
N ALA A 28 2.01 -1.25 7.34
CA ALA A 28 2.62 -2.17 6.38
C ALA A 28 1.98 -2.04 4.98
N MET A 29 0.64 -2.00 4.91
CA MET A 29 -0.07 -1.81 3.64
C MET A 29 0.30 -0.49 2.95
N ILE A 30 0.47 0.59 3.72
CA ILE A 30 0.94 1.87 3.19
C ILE A 30 2.35 1.69 2.61
N GLN A 31 3.28 1.13 3.39
CA GLN A 31 4.67 0.92 2.94
C GLN A 31 4.74 0.08 1.66
N ASP A 32 3.97 -1.01 1.59
CA ASP A 32 3.89 -1.88 0.41
C ASP A 32 3.34 -1.13 -0.80
N GLY A 33 2.30 -0.29 -0.60
CA GLY A 33 1.76 0.57 -1.65
C GLY A 33 2.80 1.56 -2.20
N PHE A 34 3.54 2.24 -1.31
CA PHE A 34 4.63 3.13 -1.71
C PHE A 34 5.73 2.38 -2.48
N ALA A 35 6.13 1.20 -2.01
CA ALA A 35 7.14 0.37 -2.65
C ALA A 35 6.70 -0.08 -4.06
N LEU A 36 5.44 -0.48 -4.21
CA LEU A 36 4.87 -0.89 -5.50
C LEU A 36 4.89 0.27 -6.52
N VAL A 37 4.46 1.47 -6.10
CA VAL A 37 4.47 2.65 -6.97
C VAL A 37 5.90 3.03 -7.34
N ALA A 38 6.83 3.02 -6.38
CA ALA A 38 8.23 3.28 -6.63
C ALA A 38 8.83 2.29 -7.65
N ALA A 39 8.53 1.00 -7.51
CA ALA A 39 8.96 -0.04 -8.44
C ALA A 39 8.39 0.18 -9.85
N SER A 40 7.11 0.55 -9.96
CA SER A 40 6.46 0.88 -11.23
C SER A 40 7.14 2.05 -11.95
N VAL A 41 7.46 3.14 -11.23
CA VAL A 41 8.14 4.30 -11.82
C VAL A 41 9.53 3.91 -12.31
N ARG A 42 10.30 3.15 -11.53
CA ARG A 42 11.64 2.68 -11.95
C ARG A 42 11.58 1.77 -13.17
N ALA A 43 10.58 0.90 -13.24
CA ALA A 43 10.40 -0.01 -14.37
C ALA A 43 9.99 0.73 -15.65
N GLY A 44 9.15 1.76 -15.54
CA GLY A 44 8.70 2.56 -16.68
C GLY A 44 9.72 3.59 -17.17
N HIS A 45 10.58 4.06 -16.27
CA HIS A 45 11.54 5.14 -16.52
C HIS A 45 12.91 4.87 -15.86
N PRO A 46 13.66 3.85 -16.32
CA PRO A 46 14.99 3.55 -15.79
C PRO A 46 16.01 4.68 -16.03
N GLU A 47 15.75 5.57 -16.98
CA GLU A 47 16.58 6.72 -17.33
C GLU A 47 16.44 7.91 -16.38
N TYR A 48 15.42 7.93 -15.52
CA TYR A 48 15.18 9.07 -14.63
C TYR A 48 16.34 9.29 -13.66
N THR A 49 16.73 10.55 -13.56
CA THR A 49 17.57 11.02 -12.47
C THR A 49 16.85 10.84 -11.12
N PRO A 50 17.58 10.87 -9.99
CA PRO A 50 16.95 10.79 -8.66
C PRO A 50 15.89 11.87 -8.41
N GLU A 51 16.04 13.04 -9.01
CA GLU A 51 15.12 14.17 -8.85
C GLU A 51 13.83 13.97 -9.65
N GLU A 52 13.94 13.53 -10.91
CA GLU A 52 12.81 13.16 -11.77
C GLU A 52 12.04 11.98 -11.17
N PHE A 53 12.74 10.97 -10.66
CA PHE A 53 12.12 9.85 -9.96
C PHE A 53 11.29 10.32 -8.76
N ARG A 54 11.83 11.21 -7.90
CA ARG A 54 11.11 11.75 -6.75
C ARG A 54 9.91 12.61 -7.16
N ALA A 55 10.02 13.37 -8.24
CA ALA A 55 8.91 14.16 -8.79
C ALA A 55 7.79 13.24 -9.31
N ALA A 56 8.14 12.24 -10.12
CA ALA A 56 7.19 11.27 -10.66
C ALA A 56 6.51 10.44 -9.56
N LEU A 57 7.27 10.02 -8.53
CA LEU A 57 6.73 9.30 -7.39
C LEU A 57 5.71 10.15 -6.62
N ARG A 58 6.04 11.42 -6.31
CA ARG A 58 5.11 12.33 -5.64
C ARG A 58 3.84 12.55 -6.44
N LYS A 59 3.96 12.81 -7.74
CA LYS A 59 2.80 12.98 -8.63
C LYS A 59 1.90 11.75 -8.65
N ARG A 60 2.47 10.54 -8.61
CA ARG A 60 1.70 9.30 -8.65
C ARG A 60 0.96 9.01 -7.34
N ILE A 61 1.54 9.41 -6.21
CA ILE A 61 0.99 9.13 -4.87
C ILE A 61 0.00 10.21 -4.43
N TYR A 62 0.29 11.47 -4.72
CA TYR A 62 -0.48 12.61 -4.21
C TYR A 62 -1.28 13.35 -5.31
N GLY A 63 -0.98 13.13 -6.59
CA GLY A 63 -1.65 13.82 -7.70
C GLY A 63 -1.12 15.23 -7.99
N GLU A 64 -0.07 15.67 -7.29
CA GLU A 64 0.56 17.01 -7.39
C GLU A 64 1.80 17.03 -8.31
#